data_AF-A0ABD3EUJ4-F1
#
_entry.id   AF-A0ABD3EUJ4-F1
#
_cell.length_a   1.000
_cell.length_b   1.000
_cell.length_c   1.000
_cell.angle_alpha   90.00
_cell.angle_beta   90.00
_cell.angle_gamma   90.00
#
_symmetry.space_group_name_H-M   'P 1'
#
loop_
_entity.id
_entity.type
_entity.pdbx_description
1 polymer ?
#
loop_
_entity_poly.entity_id
_entity_poly.type
_entity_poly.pdbx_seq_one_letter_code
_entity_poly.pdbx_strand_id
1 'polypeptide(L)'
;MDIWKSSNISNAYTTRPCTIETGGATRCSSAKDYGVGDNRYDGVGDKDGCDFSPYRMGNETFFSSGSGFTIDTTKKFTVVTRFITDDNTAEGAEGTLTDIKRFYVQDGVTHAMTQSPCSAIKDMNLLTDTKRSAAKQIFGDEDDHKVKVASSRPART
;
A
#
# COMPACT_ATOMS: atom_id res chain seq x y z
N MET A 1 1.04 8.42 -1.72
CA MET A 1 0.58 7.50 -0.67
C MET A 1 -0.92 7.58 -0.59
N ASP A 2 -1.61 6.48 -0.84
CA ASP A 2 -3.06 6.37 -0.71
C ASP A 2 -3.38 5.81 0.68
N ILE A 3 -3.75 6.68 1.63
CA ILE A 3 -4.13 6.25 2.99
C ILE A 3 -5.41 5.40 2.94
N TRP A 4 -6.38 5.82 2.14
CA TRP A 4 -7.70 5.22 2.11
C TRP A 4 -8.36 5.39 0.75
N LYS A 5 -8.57 4.27 0.04
CA LYS A 5 -9.41 4.17 -1.17
C LYS A 5 -10.52 3.17 -0.86
N SER A 6 -11.77 3.61 -0.80
CA SER A 6 -12.86 2.76 -0.29
C SER A 6 -14.23 3.13 -0.83
N SER A 7 -15.10 2.11 -0.84
CA SER A 7 -16.56 2.23 -0.77
C SER A 7 -17.07 1.51 0.49
N ASN A 8 -18.37 1.26 0.61
CA ASN A 8 -18.93 0.37 1.64
C ASN A 8 -18.71 -1.13 1.37
N ILE A 9 -18.17 -1.51 0.20
CA ILE A 9 -17.98 -2.93 -0.16
C ILE A 9 -16.52 -3.36 -0.05
N SER A 10 -15.57 -2.45 -0.30
CA SER A 10 -14.15 -2.79 -0.31
C SER A 10 -13.30 -1.56 0.01
N ASN A 11 -12.08 -1.83 0.49
CA ASN A 11 -11.06 -0.80 0.67
C ASN A 11 -9.69 -1.29 0.19
N ALA A 12 -8.79 -0.32 0.02
CA ALA A 12 -7.36 -0.53 -0.12
C ALA A 12 -6.57 0.64 0.49
N TYR A 13 -5.33 0.36 0.88
CA TYR A 13 -4.29 1.37 1.06
C TYR A 13 -3.09 1.00 0.21
N THR A 14 -2.43 2.01 -0.38
CA THR A 14 -1.49 1.78 -1.48
C THR A 14 -0.31 2.75 -1.45
N THR A 15 0.91 2.22 -1.49
CA THR A 15 2.12 3.02 -1.71
C THR A 15 2.37 3.19 -3.21
N ARG A 16 2.68 4.41 -3.64
CA ARG A 16 2.91 4.77 -5.05
C ARG A 16 4.13 5.69 -5.14
N PRO A 17 5.34 5.13 -5.16
CA PRO A 17 6.58 5.88 -5.30
C PRO A 17 6.72 6.43 -6.72
N CYS A 18 7.50 7.50 -6.84
CA CYS A 18 7.93 8.07 -8.11
C CYS A 18 9.44 8.26 -8.07
N THR A 19 10.10 8.30 -9.24
CA THR A 19 11.54 8.55 -9.37
C THR A 19 11.91 10.04 -9.34
N ILE A 20 10.94 10.93 -9.11
CA ILE A 20 11.16 12.37 -9.01
C ILE A 20 11.64 12.73 -7.60
N GLU A 21 12.24 13.91 -7.44
CA GLU A 21 12.71 14.37 -6.13
C GLU A 21 11.59 14.36 -5.07
N THR A 22 11.94 13.87 -3.88
CA THR A 22 11.03 13.71 -2.74
C THR A 22 10.39 15.05 -2.37
N GLY A 23 9.05 15.08 -2.34
CA GLY A 23 8.28 16.25 -1.89
C GLY A 23 7.92 17.27 -2.96
N GLY A 24 8.35 17.06 -4.22
CA GLY A 24 8.04 17.94 -5.35
C GLY A 24 6.89 17.45 -6.23
N ALA A 25 6.14 18.38 -6.82
CA ALA A 25 5.29 18.10 -7.97
C ALA A 25 6.12 18.21 -9.26
N THR A 26 5.99 17.26 -10.17
CA THR A 26 6.67 17.30 -11.48
C THR A 26 5.64 17.29 -12.61
N ARG A 27 5.79 18.23 -13.56
CA ARG A 27 5.00 18.25 -14.79
C ARG A 27 5.59 17.24 -15.78
N CYS A 28 4.79 16.28 -16.22
CA CYS A 28 5.16 15.37 -17.31
C CYS A 28 5.04 16.07 -18.67
N SER A 29 5.97 15.78 -19.59
CA SER A 29 6.04 16.38 -20.92
C SER A 29 5.50 15.50 -22.04
N SER A 30 5.37 14.20 -21.81
CA SER A 30 4.93 13.22 -22.81
C SER A 30 4.00 12.17 -22.24
N ALA A 31 3.31 11.44 -23.12
CA ALA A 31 2.50 10.28 -22.73
C ALA A 31 3.35 9.19 -22.06
N LYS A 32 4.62 9.07 -22.44
CA LYS A 32 5.57 8.14 -21.82
C LYS A 32 5.94 8.57 -20.40
N ASP A 33 6.35 9.82 -20.22
CA ASP A 33 6.70 10.35 -18.89
C ASP A 33 5.52 10.24 -17.90
N TYR A 34 4.31 10.48 -18.41
CA TYR A 34 3.07 10.37 -17.62
C TYR A 34 2.54 8.94 -17.51
N GLY A 35 3.10 7.98 -18.25
CA GLY A 35 2.74 6.56 -18.26
C GLY A 35 1.35 6.22 -18.83
N VAL A 36 0.93 6.83 -19.93
CA VAL A 36 -0.41 6.64 -20.52
C VAL A 36 -0.43 5.49 -21.52
N GLY A 37 -1.55 4.76 -21.53
CA GLY A 37 -1.78 3.65 -22.45
C GLY A 37 -0.76 2.55 -22.20
N ASP A 38 -0.09 2.14 -23.28
CA ASP A 38 0.94 1.10 -23.23
C ASP A 38 2.18 1.51 -22.42
N ASN A 39 2.36 2.80 -22.13
CA ASN A 39 3.48 3.30 -21.33
C ASN A 39 3.25 3.17 -19.82
N ARG A 40 2.28 2.37 -19.35
CA ARG A 40 1.86 2.31 -17.94
C ARG A 40 3.01 2.19 -16.94
N TYR A 41 4.06 1.44 -17.30
CA TYR A 41 5.23 1.14 -16.48
C TYR A 41 6.49 1.94 -16.86
N ASP A 42 6.44 2.70 -17.95
CA ASP A 42 7.56 3.54 -18.42
C ASP A 42 7.60 4.92 -17.76
N GLY A 43 6.50 5.32 -17.12
CA GLY A 43 6.36 6.65 -16.52
C GLY A 43 7.22 6.86 -15.28
N VAL A 44 7.26 8.10 -14.79
CA VAL A 44 8.05 8.47 -13.60
C VAL A 44 7.46 7.96 -12.29
N GLY A 45 6.19 7.54 -12.29
CA GLY A 45 5.47 7.12 -11.10
C GLY A 45 4.86 5.73 -11.24
N ASP A 46 4.86 4.97 -10.16
CA ASP A 46 4.24 3.66 -10.09
C ASP A 46 2.70 3.78 -10.16
N LYS A 47 2.14 3.32 -11.29
CA LYS A 47 0.71 3.39 -11.60
C LYS A 47 -0.14 2.28 -11.00
N ASP A 48 0.45 1.16 -10.59
CA ASP A 48 -0.30 0.13 -9.88
C ASP A 48 -0.23 0.40 -8.38
N GLY A 49 0.93 0.83 -7.91
CA GLY A 49 1.23 0.88 -6.52
C GLY A 49 1.51 -0.51 -5.96
N CYS A 50 1.84 -0.51 -4.67
CA CYS A 50 1.68 -1.68 -3.86
C CYS A 50 0.54 -1.50 -2.87
N ASP A 51 -0.54 -2.22 -3.14
CA ASP A 51 -1.78 -2.17 -2.41
C ASP A 51 -1.91 -3.30 -1.39
N PHE A 52 -2.67 -3.02 -0.34
CA PHE A 52 -3.29 -4.04 0.49
C PHE A 52 -4.79 -3.80 0.50
N SER A 53 -5.54 -4.77 -0.01
CA SER A 53 -6.99 -4.88 0.13
C SER A 53 -7.33 -6.20 0.81
N PRO A 54 -8.10 -6.23 1.92
CA PRO A 54 -8.47 -7.47 2.60
C PRO A 54 -9.06 -8.51 1.65
N TYR A 55 -9.97 -8.05 0.78
CA TYR A 55 -10.67 -8.88 -0.19
C TYR A 55 -9.71 -9.44 -1.24
N ARG A 56 -8.90 -8.58 -1.88
CA ARG A 56 -7.88 -9.01 -2.86
C ARG A 56 -6.86 -9.97 -2.26
N MET A 57 -6.54 -9.78 -0.98
CA MET A 57 -5.62 -10.64 -0.25
C MET A 57 -6.27 -11.94 0.25
N GLY A 58 -7.55 -12.19 -0.05
CA GLY A 58 -8.24 -13.47 0.17
C GLY A 58 -9.13 -13.55 1.39
N ASN A 59 -9.28 -12.47 2.19
CA ASN A 59 -10.25 -12.44 3.27
C ASN A 59 -11.47 -11.60 2.88
N GLU A 60 -12.46 -12.30 2.34
CA GLU A 60 -13.69 -11.69 1.84
C GLU A 60 -14.67 -11.27 2.94
N THR A 61 -14.47 -11.74 4.19
CA THR A 61 -15.37 -11.45 5.33
C THR A 61 -14.84 -10.36 6.26
N PHE A 62 -13.73 -9.70 5.93
CA PHE A 62 -13.12 -8.71 6.81
C PHE A 62 -13.80 -7.33 6.75
N PHE A 63 -14.16 -6.84 5.57
CA PHE A 63 -14.66 -5.47 5.41
C PHE A 63 -15.78 -5.43 4.36
N SER A 64 -17.00 -5.12 4.78
CA SER A 64 -18.13 -4.84 3.89
C SER A 64 -19.33 -4.34 4.68
N SER A 65 -20.51 -4.25 4.05
CA SER A 65 -21.75 -3.81 4.69
C SER A 65 -22.43 -4.97 5.44
N GLY A 66 -22.63 -4.82 6.75
CA GLY A 66 -23.43 -5.74 7.57
C GLY A 66 -22.65 -6.34 8.75
N SER A 67 -23.40 -6.78 9.75
CA SER A 67 -22.86 -7.30 11.01
C SER A 67 -22.08 -8.62 10.89
N GLY A 68 -22.11 -9.28 9.72
CA GLY A 68 -21.33 -10.49 9.45
C GLY A 68 -19.86 -10.22 9.10
N PHE A 69 -19.48 -8.96 8.90
CA PHE A 69 -18.10 -8.57 8.59
C PHE A 69 -17.33 -8.12 9.82
N THR A 70 -16.01 -8.32 9.83
CA THR A 70 -15.16 -7.86 10.96
C THR A 70 -15.25 -6.35 11.15
N ILE A 71 -15.25 -5.60 10.04
CA ILE A 71 -15.50 -4.17 9.97
C ILE A 71 -16.82 -3.97 9.24
N ASP A 72 -17.86 -3.58 9.98
CA ASP A 72 -19.19 -3.31 9.46
C ASP A 72 -19.27 -1.87 8.95
N THR A 73 -19.25 -1.71 7.63
CA THR A 73 -19.26 -0.39 6.99
C THR A 73 -20.61 0.33 7.06
N THR A 74 -21.66 -0.29 7.60
CA THR A 74 -22.93 0.40 7.91
C THR A 74 -22.78 1.36 9.10
N LYS A 75 -21.70 1.22 9.88
CA LYS A 75 -21.39 2.03 11.06
C LYS A 75 -20.12 2.84 10.85
N LYS A 76 -19.94 3.86 11.70
CA LYS A 76 -18.68 4.59 11.79
C LYS A 76 -17.60 3.69 12.41
N PHE A 77 -16.37 3.88 11.95
CA PHE A 77 -15.17 3.27 12.49
C PHE A 77 -13.99 4.21 12.28
N THR A 78 -12.92 3.99 13.04
CA THR A 78 -11.66 4.72 12.90
C THR A 78 -10.70 3.90 12.09
N VAL A 79 -9.97 4.55 11.17
CA VAL A 79 -8.85 3.95 10.43
C VAL A 79 -7.55 4.47 11.02
N VAL A 80 -6.68 3.57 11.48
CA VAL A 80 -5.36 3.90 12.01
C VAL A 80 -4.30 3.39 11.04
N THR A 81 -3.44 4.28 10.56
CA THR A 81 -2.30 3.94 9.71
C THR A 81 -1.01 4.37 10.39
N ARG A 82 -0.08 3.44 10.59
CA ARG A 82 1.22 3.71 11.20
C ARG A 82 2.32 3.55 10.15
N PHE A 83 3.20 4.54 10.08
CA PHE A 83 4.40 4.55 9.25
C PHE A 83 5.58 4.27 10.17
N ILE A 84 6.23 3.13 9.96
CA ILE A 84 7.32 2.65 10.83
C ILE A 84 8.64 2.80 10.08
N THR A 85 9.62 3.41 10.73
CA THR A 85 11.00 3.48 10.25
C THR A 85 11.84 2.35 10.85
N ASP A 86 12.96 2.04 10.22
CA ASP A 86 13.97 1.10 10.74
C ASP A 86 14.51 1.46 12.12
N ASP A 87 14.60 2.76 12.44
CA ASP A 87 15.11 3.29 13.71
C ASP A 87 14.02 3.61 14.76
N ASN A 88 12.73 3.47 14.40
CA ASN A 88 11.57 3.87 15.21
C ASN A 88 11.56 5.35 15.65
N THR A 89 12.22 6.25 14.92
CA THR A 89 12.20 7.69 15.19
C THR A 89 11.36 8.45 14.16
N ALA A 90 10.88 9.64 14.53
CA ALA A 90 10.04 10.49 13.67
C ALA A 90 10.79 11.72 13.13
N GLU A 91 12.01 12.01 13.60
CA GLU A 91 12.70 13.28 13.34
C GLU A 91 14.03 13.09 12.61
N GLY A 92 14.27 13.93 11.59
CA GLY A 92 15.60 14.13 11.00
C GLY A 92 16.06 13.11 9.96
N ALA A 93 15.30 12.92 8.87
CA ALA A 93 15.75 12.43 7.55
C ALA A 93 16.54 11.10 7.43
N GLU A 94 16.87 10.37 8.50
CA GLU A 94 17.73 9.18 8.41
C GLU A 94 16.97 7.85 8.46
N GLY A 95 15.88 7.81 9.22
CA GLY A 95 15.03 6.63 9.36
C GLY A 95 14.36 6.26 8.03
N THR A 96 14.61 5.04 7.55
CA THR A 96 14.00 4.53 6.32
C THR A 96 12.65 3.90 6.64
N LEU A 97 11.59 4.30 5.93
CA LEU A 97 10.28 3.64 6.04
C LEU A 97 10.42 2.15 5.71
N THR A 98 10.14 1.29 6.67
CA THR A 98 10.22 -0.18 6.57
C THR A 98 8.85 -0.82 6.46
N ASP A 99 7.89 -0.36 7.27
CA ASP A 99 6.55 -0.93 7.34
C ASP A 99 5.45 0.13 7.32
N ILE A 100 4.33 -0.23 6.69
CA ILE A 100 3.04 0.44 6.90
C ILE A 100 2.06 -0.54 7.52
N LYS A 101 1.57 -0.22 8.72
CA LYS A 101 0.61 -1.05 9.48
C LYS A 101 -0.77 -0.39 9.52
N ARG A 102 -1.81 -1.22 9.45
CA ARG A 102 -3.22 -0.81 9.46
C ARG A 102 -3.97 -1.46 10.63
N PHE A 103 -4.78 -0.66 11.31
CA PHE A 103 -5.75 -1.10 12.32
C PHE A 103 -7.06 -0.35 12.12
N TYR A 104 -8.14 -0.92 12.65
CA TYR A 104 -9.45 -0.31 12.70
C TYR A 104 -9.94 -0.28 14.14
N VAL A 105 -10.73 0.74 14.50
CA VAL A 105 -11.45 0.77 15.77
C VAL A 105 -12.93 0.94 15.49
N GLN A 106 -13.75 -0.03 15.88
CA GLN A 106 -15.20 0.01 15.71
C GLN A 106 -15.87 -0.44 17.00
N ASP A 107 -16.89 0.30 17.45
CA ASP A 107 -17.61 0.02 18.70
C ASP A 107 -16.69 -0.18 19.93
N GLY A 108 -15.58 0.57 19.98
CA GLY A 108 -14.56 0.50 21.04
C GLY A 108 -13.58 -0.68 20.92
N VAL A 109 -13.74 -1.56 19.94
CA VAL A 109 -12.88 -2.72 19.70
C VAL A 109 -11.82 -2.41 18.65
N THR A 110 -10.58 -2.77 18.91
CA THR A 110 -9.48 -2.63 17.95
C THR A 110 -9.32 -3.91 17.13
N HIS A 111 -9.32 -3.78 15.81
CA HIS A 111 -9.12 -4.86 14.86
C HIS A 111 -7.83 -4.64 14.08
N ALA A 112 -6.91 -5.61 14.12
CA ALA A 112 -5.74 -5.61 13.24
C ALA A 112 -6.16 -5.87 11.79
N MET A 113 -5.33 -5.45 10.84
CA MET A 113 -5.49 -5.86 9.44
C MET A 113 -5.48 -7.37 9.33
N THR A 114 -6.33 -7.91 8.45
CA THR A 114 -6.38 -9.34 8.17
C THR A 114 -5.04 -9.88 7.65
N GLN A 115 -4.80 -11.16 7.86
CA GLN A 115 -3.71 -11.91 7.24
C GLN A 115 -4.21 -12.57 5.96
N SER A 116 -3.37 -12.54 4.92
CA SER A 116 -3.70 -13.31 3.71
C SER A 116 -3.68 -14.83 4.00
N PRO A 117 -4.73 -15.57 3.61
CA PRO A 117 -4.72 -17.04 3.66
C PRO A 117 -3.91 -17.67 2.51
N CYS A 118 -3.47 -16.89 1.51
CA CYS A 118 -2.71 -17.39 0.37
C CYS A 118 -1.32 -17.84 0.81
N SER A 119 -0.94 -19.10 0.52
CA SER A 119 0.28 -19.74 1.02
C SER A 119 1.57 -18.97 0.73
N ALA A 120 1.67 -18.30 -0.42
CA ALA A 120 2.88 -17.60 -0.85
C ALA A 120 3.00 -16.16 -0.29
N ILE A 121 1.94 -15.60 0.30
CA ILE A 121 1.95 -14.33 1.08
C ILE A 121 1.32 -14.53 2.45
N LYS A 122 1.46 -15.76 2.98
CA LYS A 122 0.87 -16.16 4.25
C LYS A 122 1.34 -15.21 5.35
N ASP A 123 0.40 -14.81 6.20
CA ASP A 123 0.63 -13.88 7.31
C ASP A 123 1.02 -12.45 6.86
N MET A 124 0.86 -12.09 5.58
CA MET A 124 0.94 -10.69 5.16
C MET A 124 -0.23 -9.91 5.74
N ASN A 125 0.06 -8.99 6.64
CA ASN A 125 -0.88 -8.03 7.24
C ASN A 125 -0.33 -6.59 7.24
N LEU A 126 0.80 -6.37 6.56
CA LEU A 126 1.52 -5.12 6.47
C LEU A 126 2.27 -5.08 5.13
N LEU A 127 2.67 -3.88 4.70
CA LEU A 127 3.42 -3.68 3.45
C LEU A 127 4.93 -3.56 3.74
N THR A 128 5.71 -4.61 3.41
CA THR A 128 7.19 -4.62 3.35
C THR A 128 7.68 -4.89 1.94
N ASP A 129 8.87 -4.42 1.54
CA ASP A 129 9.46 -4.72 0.21
C ASP A 129 9.32 -6.20 -0.19
N THR A 130 9.71 -7.14 0.69
CA THR A 130 9.66 -8.58 0.39
C THR A 130 8.25 -9.11 0.16
N LYS A 131 7.29 -8.78 1.05
CA LYS A 131 5.92 -9.30 0.93
C LYS A 131 5.19 -8.69 -0.28
N ARG A 132 5.53 -7.45 -0.63
CA ARG A 132 5.02 -6.75 -1.82
C ARG A 132 5.44 -7.45 -3.11
N SER A 133 6.74 -7.70 -3.29
CA SER A 133 7.24 -8.40 -4.48
C SER A 133 6.66 -9.82 -4.59
N ALA A 134 6.49 -10.52 -3.47
CA ALA A 134 5.84 -11.83 -3.46
C ALA A 134 4.38 -11.76 -3.94
N ALA A 135 3.59 -10.78 -3.45
CA ALA A 135 2.22 -10.57 -3.89
C ALA A 135 2.14 -10.27 -5.40
N LYS A 136 3.01 -9.36 -5.90
CA LYS A 136 3.09 -9.02 -7.33
C LYS A 136 3.38 -10.24 -8.20
N GLN A 137 4.34 -11.07 -7.79
CA GLN A 137 4.68 -12.29 -8.51
C GLN A 137 3.50 -13.29 -8.56
N ILE A 138 2.77 -13.47 -7.46
CA ILE A 138 1.62 -14.38 -7.41
C ILE A 138 0.47 -13.89 -8.29
N PHE A 139 0.24 -12.58 -8.30
CA PHE A 139 -0.83 -11.98 -9.09
C PHE A 139 -0.46 -11.82 -10.58
N GLY A 140 0.80 -12.03 -10.95
CA GLY A 140 1.29 -11.81 -12.31
C GLY A 140 1.38 -10.32 -12.67
N ASP A 141 1.51 -9.45 -11.66
CA ASP A 141 1.64 -8.01 -11.83
C ASP A 141 3.12 -7.63 -12.06
N GLU A 142 3.37 -6.60 -12.88
CA GLU A 142 4.68 -5.94 -12.97
C GLU A 142 5.05 -5.30 -11.61
N ASP A 143 6.25 -5.57 -11.10
CA ASP A 143 6.75 -4.99 -9.84
C ASP A 143 7.43 -3.63 -10.06
N ASP A 144 6.70 -2.70 -10.68
CA ASP A 144 7.18 -1.34 -10.95
C ASP A 144 7.45 -0.56 -9.65
N HIS A 145 6.73 -0.91 -8.57
CA HIS A 145 6.95 -0.36 -7.24
C HIS A 145 8.41 -0.52 -6.80
N LYS A 146 8.98 -1.73 -6.94
CA LYS A 146 10.38 -2.00 -6.59
C LYS A 146 11.35 -1.16 -7.43
N VAL A 147 11.06 -1.01 -8.73
CA VAL A 147 11.87 -0.20 -9.65
C VAL A 147 11.89 1.25 -9.18
N LYS A 148 10.73 1.87 -8.95
CA LYS A 148 10.66 3.30 -8.58
C LYS A 148 11.23 3.59 -7.18
N VAL A 149 11.08 2.68 -6.20
CA VAL A 149 11.72 2.84 -4.87
C VAL A 149 13.25 2.83 -4.98
N ALA A 150 13.81 1.92 -5.78
CA ALA A 150 15.25 1.83 -5.97
C ALA A 150 15.81 3.11 -6.60
N SER A 151 15.07 3.72 -7.53
CA SER A 151 15.46 4.99 -8.16
C SER A 151 15.25 6.22 -7.28
N SER A 152 14.34 6.18 -6.30
CA SER A 152 14.06 7.33 -5.42
C SER A 152 14.97 7.42 -4.20
N ARG A 153 15.76 6.37 -3.90
CA ARG A 153 16.73 6.37 -2.79
C ARG A 153 18.11 6.78 -3.32
N PRO A 154 18.64 7.96 -2.97
CA PRO A 154 20.04 8.24 -3.27
C PRO A 154 20.92 7.16 -2.62
N ALA A 155 21.97 6.73 -3.30
CA ALA A 155 22.98 5.85 -2.71
C ALA A 155 23.48 6.52 -1.42
N ARG A 156 23.31 5.88 -0.27
CA ARG A 156 23.99 6.32 0.96
C ARG A 156 25.48 6.19 0.69
N THR A 157 26.18 7.31 0.58
CA THR A 157 27.64 7.40 0.60
C THR A 157 28.14 7.23 2.02
#